data_AF-A0A812YAF2-F1
#
_entry.id   AF-A0A812YAF2-F1
#
_cell.length_a   1.000
_cell.length_b   1.000
_cell.length_c   1.000
_cell.angle_alpha   90.00
_cell.angle_beta   90.00
_cell.angle_gamma   90.00
#
_symmetry.space_group_name_H-M   'P 1'
#
loop_
_entity.id
_entity.type
_entity.pdbx_description
1 polymer ?
#
loop_
_entity_poly.entity_id
_entity_poly.type
_entity_poly.pdbx_seq_one_letter_code
_entity_poly.pdbx_strand_id
1 'polypeptide(L)'
;MADGATGKAAGKGRGPPPPPPPPSGKAASKGSKHAGSGAPESIQILAVLMDGREFSLQIECEGRVEGLRMSLGTRLGISSHRVKLALGAEVLKNESTARACGLSDGCVVNVVILPPLYGTLGRAGVAAPGEVVAAKMELHDALAQVMFALPKTDFTELATAQFEVYHWNLEPVRVQRAARALRGTVTGAFGLLQGRRCGQSGDARAYRGPHFLFVPINRIDNHVCKYLSELVGCAQKQTALLVGQGDWALRRMASEPLDRAELPDERLQEAVRLLLKGRDLAGTSLKEVRADLEKKFNLSAGSLDSRREKVKQFVAEEISRIQAGEAEEAEEAGEEAQEDGEAQEEEEAKEPPKASKPRGSKRGKEAKASPPDAKRAKGTAEDPPRRSTSGEGKGKGKIKDRQSSSMTREEFMAKAKPITVTIGDKTFKAAPKLFSTGSCGFMASTKVPVEVGGQSLVLQCGLNLPVIGSKEWSD
;
A
#
# COMPACT_ATOMS: atom_id res chain seq x y z
N MET A 1 53.82 -46.99 -41.99
CA MET A 1 54.87 -46.14 -41.39
C MET A 1 54.21 -44.89 -40.83
N ALA A 2 54.71 -44.43 -39.69
CA ALA A 2 54.30 -43.26 -38.89
C ALA A 2 53.27 -43.51 -37.77
N ASP A 3 53.81 -43.93 -36.63
CA ASP A 3 53.28 -43.80 -35.27
C ASP A 3 52.96 -42.34 -34.90
N GLY A 4 51.86 -42.14 -34.16
CA GLY A 4 51.46 -40.85 -33.59
C GLY A 4 51.09 -40.99 -32.12
N ALA A 5 52.04 -40.73 -31.23
CA ALA A 5 51.94 -40.84 -29.79
C ALA A 5 51.04 -39.76 -29.16
N THR A 6 50.05 -40.16 -28.37
CA THR A 6 49.26 -39.26 -27.50
C THR A 6 49.83 -39.26 -26.08
N GLY A 7 50.47 -38.15 -25.69
CA GLY A 7 50.97 -37.91 -24.34
C GLY A 7 49.86 -37.51 -23.36
N LYS A 8 49.67 -38.32 -22.31
CA LYS A 8 48.86 -37.98 -21.12
C LYS A 8 49.67 -37.06 -20.19
N ALA A 9 49.26 -35.80 -20.07
CA ALA A 9 49.76 -34.89 -19.04
C ALA A 9 48.95 -35.08 -17.74
N ALA A 10 49.59 -35.62 -16.70
CA ALA A 10 49.03 -35.73 -15.36
C ALA A 10 49.15 -34.38 -14.64
N GLY A 11 48.04 -33.63 -14.56
CA GLY A 11 47.94 -32.42 -13.76
C GLY A 11 47.85 -32.73 -12.27
N LYS A 12 48.88 -32.36 -11.50
CA LYS A 12 48.87 -32.38 -10.03
C LYS A 12 47.88 -31.32 -9.51
N GLY A 13 46.66 -31.74 -9.20
CA GLY A 13 45.69 -30.93 -8.48
C GLY A 13 46.19 -30.58 -7.08
N ARG A 14 46.43 -29.30 -6.82
CA ARG A 14 46.67 -28.77 -5.48
C ARG A 14 45.31 -28.68 -4.78
N GLY A 15 45.11 -29.50 -3.76
CA GLY A 15 43.91 -29.47 -2.92
C GLY A 15 43.77 -28.15 -2.14
N PRO A 16 42.55 -27.83 -1.67
CA PRO A 16 42.27 -26.60 -0.93
C PRO A 16 43.05 -26.56 0.40
N PRO A 17 43.53 -25.37 0.82
CA PRO A 17 44.27 -25.22 2.06
C PRO A 17 43.40 -25.53 3.28
N PRO A 18 43.97 -26.13 4.35
CA PRO A 18 43.24 -26.45 5.56
C PRO A 18 42.76 -25.18 6.29
N PRO A 19 41.62 -25.25 7.00
CA PRO A 19 41.09 -24.13 7.77
C PRO A 19 42.06 -23.71 8.89
N PRO A 20 42.14 -22.41 9.22
CA PRO A 20 43.01 -21.91 10.27
C PRO A 20 42.58 -22.45 11.64
N PRO A 21 43.54 -22.73 12.55
CA PRO A 21 43.24 -23.20 13.89
C PRO A 21 42.48 -22.14 14.70
N PRO A 22 41.60 -22.57 15.63
CA PRO A 22 40.87 -21.65 16.48
C PRO A 22 41.83 -20.84 17.37
N PRO A 23 41.57 -19.54 17.58
CA PRO A 23 42.43 -18.68 18.38
C PRO A 23 42.43 -19.13 19.85
N SER A 24 43.53 -19.73 20.29
CA SER A 24 43.77 -20.09 21.69
C SER A 24 44.15 -18.84 22.51
N GLY A 25 43.16 -18.02 22.84
CA GLY A 25 43.30 -16.86 23.72
C GLY A 25 43.08 -17.23 25.17
N LYS A 26 44.08 -17.83 25.82
CA LYS A 26 44.16 -17.96 27.29
C LYS A 26 44.71 -16.66 27.87
N ALA A 27 43.84 -15.67 28.06
CA ALA A 27 44.13 -14.51 28.91
C ALA A 27 43.35 -14.66 30.21
N ALA A 28 44.05 -15.09 31.27
CA ALA A 28 43.51 -15.16 32.62
C ALA A 28 43.28 -13.74 33.15
N SER A 29 42.07 -13.21 32.97
CA SER A 29 41.62 -12.01 33.68
C SER A 29 41.23 -12.40 35.11
N LYS A 30 41.84 -11.72 36.07
CA LYS A 30 41.62 -11.86 37.51
C LYS A 30 40.17 -11.43 37.81
N GLY A 31 39.36 -12.39 38.26
CA GLY A 31 37.93 -12.21 38.51
C GLY A 31 37.62 -11.22 39.63
N SER A 32 36.90 -10.15 39.28
CA SER A 32 36.04 -9.43 40.22
C SER A 32 34.82 -10.31 40.50
N LYS A 33 34.70 -10.79 41.74
CA LYS A 33 33.51 -11.50 42.24
C LYS A 33 32.36 -10.51 42.40
N HIS A 34 31.58 -10.27 41.35
CA HIS A 34 30.22 -9.77 41.53
C HIS A 34 29.33 -10.96 41.93
N ALA A 35 28.94 -10.96 43.19
CA ALA A 35 28.04 -11.94 43.77
C ALA A 35 26.63 -11.80 43.14
N GLY A 36 26.04 -12.95 42.79
CA GLY A 36 24.60 -13.08 42.57
C GLY A 36 24.07 -12.68 41.19
N SER A 37 24.50 -13.36 40.13
CA SER A 37 23.80 -13.38 38.84
C SER A 37 22.48 -14.17 38.99
N GLY A 38 21.45 -13.54 39.56
CA GLY A 38 20.09 -14.05 39.44
C GLY A 38 19.73 -14.14 37.96
N ALA A 39 19.13 -15.26 37.54
CA ALA A 39 18.63 -15.40 36.17
C ALA A 39 17.68 -14.21 35.88
N PRO A 40 17.76 -13.59 34.69
CA PRO A 40 16.93 -12.45 34.35
C PRO A 40 15.46 -12.85 34.45
N GLU A 41 14.72 -12.12 35.28
CA GLU A 41 13.29 -12.35 35.48
C GLU A 41 12.56 -11.95 34.19
N SER A 42 11.94 -12.93 33.52
CA SER A 42 11.13 -12.72 32.33
C SER A 42 9.65 -12.73 32.69
N ILE A 43 8.89 -11.75 32.20
CA ILE A 43 7.42 -11.68 32.33
C ILE A 43 6.75 -11.95 30.98
N GLN A 44 5.61 -12.63 31.00
CA GLN A 44 4.71 -12.74 29.85
C GLN A 44 3.68 -11.61 29.87
N ILE A 45 3.48 -10.96 28.74
CA ILE A 45 2.43 -9.96 28.56
C ILE A 45 1.58 -10.30 27.33
N LEU A 46 0.34 -9.84 27.34
CA LEU A 46 -0.61 -9.99 26.24
C LEU A 46 -0.77 -8.65 25.51
N ALA A 47 -0.24 -8.56 24.30
CA ALA A 47 -0.35 -7.36 23.47
C ALA A 47 -1.59 -7.45 22.57
N VAL A 48 -2.55 -6.53 22.71
CA VAL A 48 -3.85 -6.55 22.01
C VAL A 48 -3.93 -5.38 21.04
N LEU A 49 -4.20 -5.67 19.77
CA LEU A 49 -4.41 -4.67 18.73
C LEU A 49 -5.84 -4.12 18.78
N MET A 50 -6.05 -2.94 18.19
CA MET A 50 -7.38 -2.34 18.06
C MET A 50 -8.38 -3.16 17.23
N ASP A 51 -7.89 -4.13 16.46
CA ASP A 51 -8.73 -5.07 15.69
C ASP A 51 -9.10 -6.33 16.50
N GLY A 52 -8.66 -6.43 17.75
CA GLY A 52 -8.90 -7.57 18.65
C GLY A 52 -7.90 -8.71 18.51
N ARG A 53 -6.87 -8.60 17.64
CA ARG A 53 -5.81 -9.62 17.58
C ARG A 53 -4.90 -9.55 18.80
N GLU A 54 -4.57 -10.71 19.36
CA GLU A 54 -3.76 -10.82 20.57
C GLU A 54 -2.39 -11.46 20.26
N PHE A 55 -1.34 -10.99 20.95
CA PHE A 55 0.02 -11.47 20.81
C PHE A 55 0.64 -11.70 22.19
N SER A 56 0.98 -12.95 22.51
CA SER A 56 1.76 -13.25 23.72
C SER A 56 3.26 -12.99 23.49
N LEU A 57 3.86 -12.21 24.40
CA LEU A 57 5.24 -11.76 24.33
C LEU A 57 5.94 -12.02 25.66
N GLN A 58 7.15 -12.57 25.60
CA GLN A 58 8.06 -12.66 26.74
C GLN A 58 9.04 -11.49 26.70
N ILE A 59 9.13 -10.75 27.80
CA ILE A 59 10.07 -9.64 27.96
C ILE A 59 10.81 -9.76 29.29
N GLU A 60 12.05 -9.29 29.30
CA GLU A 60 12.82 -9.16 30.55
C GLU A 60 12.28 -7.96 31.36
N CYS A 61 12.14 -8.11 32.68
CA CYS A 61 11.65 -7.05 33.57
C CYS A 61 12.46 -5.75 33.47
N GLU A 62 13.76 -5.88 33.25
CA GLU A 62 14.71 -4.77 33.10
C GLU A 62 14.86 -4.31 31.64
N GLY A 63 14.23 -5.03 30.71
CA GLY A 63 14.21 -4.68 29.29
C GLY A 63 13.51 -3.35 29.04
N ARG A 64 14.01 -2.59 28.06
CA ARG A 64 13.38 -1.35 27.61
C ARG A 64 12.12 -1.63 26.80
N VAL A 65 11.13 -0.76 26.92
CA VAL A 65 9.90 -0.80 26.12
C VAL A 65 10.21 -0.74 24.61
N GLU A 66 11.31 -0.12 24.20
CA GLU A 66 11.76 -0.14 22.80
C GLU A 66 11.99 -1.57 22.26
N GLY A 67 12.59 -2.46 23.05
CA GLY A 67 12.80 -3.86 22.66
C GLY A 67 11.48 -4.61 22.45
N LEU A 68 10.48 -4.31 23.28
CA LEU A 68 9.12 -4.81 23.12
C LEU A 68 8.47 -4.29 21.82
N ARG A 69 8.60 -2.99 21.51
CA ARG A 69 8.13 -2.39 20.25
C ARG A 69 8.80 -3.01 19.02
N MET A 70 10.10 -3.28 19.09
CA MET A 70 10.86 -3.94 18.01
C MET A 70 10.37 -5.36 17.76
N SER A 71 10.14 -6.12 18.84
CA SER A 71 9.63 -7.49 18.76
C SER A 71 8.25 -7.55 18.13
N LEU A 72 7.35 -6.65 18.55
CA LEU A 72 6.02 -6.50 17.95
C LEU A 72 6.07 -6.04 16.48
N GLY A 73 6.89 -5.03 16.17
CA GLY A 73 7.05 -4.55 14.80
C GLY A 73 7.50 -5.66 13.85
N THR A 74 8.46 -6.49 14.29
CA THR A 74 8.94 -7.63 13.51
C THR A 74 7.84 -8.67 13.27
N ARG A 75 7.06 -9.01 14.30
CA ARG A 75 5.94 -9.95 14.18
C ARG A 75 4.80 -9.43 13.29
N LEU A 76 4.54 -8.12 13.32
CA LEU A 76 3.51 -7.48 12.51
C LEU A 76 3.97 -7.14 11.08
N GLY A 77 5.27 -7.24 10.77
CA GLY A 77 5.83 -6.76 9.50
C GLY A 77 5.77 -5.23 9.35
N ILE A 78 5.80 -4.50 10.46
CA ILE A 78 5.69 -3.03 10.50
C ILE A 78 6.89 -2.45 11.24
N SER A 79 7.35 -1.26 10.86
CA SER A 79 8.44 -0.59 11.60
C SER A 79 8.05 -0.31 13.06
N SER A 80 8.98 -0.55 14.00
CA SER A 80 8.78 -0.35 15.45
C SER A 80 8.35 1.08 15.80
N HIS A 81 8.78 2.08 15.02
CA HIS A 81 8.40 3.47 15.17
C HIS A 81 6.90 3.72 14.98
N ARG A 82 6.21 2.87 14.21
CA ARG A 82 4.76 2.94 14.01
C ARG A 82 3.96 2.25 15.11
N VAL A 83 4.59 1.45 15.97
CA VAL A 83 3.88 0.69 17.01
C VAL A 83 3.91 1.48 18.31
N LYS A 84 2.80 2.07 18.78
CA LYS A 84 2.69 2.64 20.13
C LYS A 84 2.10 1.60 21.09
N LEU A 85 2.59 1.60 22.33
CA LEU A 85 2.13 0.71 23.39
C LEU A 85 1.50 1.55 24.49
N ALA A 86 0.34 1.12 24.97
CA ALA A 86 -0.35 1.76 26.08
C ALA A 86 -0.78 0.71 27.12
N LEU A 87 -0.58 1.03 28.39
CA LEU A 87 -1.07 0.24 29.52
C LEU A 87 -2.18 1.05 30.21
N GLY A 88 -3.43 0.61 30.06
CA GLY A 88 -4.59 1.43 30.44
C GLY A 88 -4.64 2.74 29.64
N ALA A 89 -4.57 3.87 30.34
CA ALA A 89 -4.56 5.21 29.73
C ALA A 89 -3.15 5.76 29.45
N GLU A 90 -2.10 5.12 29.98
CA GLU A 90 -0.74 5.63 29.89
C GLU A 90 0.00 5.08 28.66
N VAL A 91 0.59 5.98 27.88
CA VAL A 91 1.44 5.61 26.74
C VAL A 91 2.85 5.33 27.23
N LEU A 92 3.34 4.11 26.95
CA LEU A 92 4.66 3.67 27.39
C LEU A 92 5.76 4.42 26.61
N LYS A 93 6.73 4.98 27.35
CA LYS A 93 7.88 5.69 26.77
C LYS A 93 8.93 4.66 26.30
N ASN A 94 9.74 5.01 25.30
CA ASN A 94 10.73 4.08 24.74
C ASN A 94 11.86 3.74 25.72
N GLU A 95 12.30 4.75 26.47
CA GLU A 95 13.46 4.64 27.37
C GLU A 95 13.11 4.06 28.74
N SER A 96 11.83 3.92 29.08
CA SER A 96 11.41 3.31 30.34
C SER A 96 11.58 1.79 30.27
N THR A 97 11.98 1.21 31.41
CA THR A 97 12.03 -0.25 31.59
C THR A 97 10.62 -0.78 31.80
N ALA A 98 10.40 -2.06 31.47
CA ALA A 98 9.11 -2.72 31.65
C ALA A 98 8.61 -2.61 33.10
N ARG A 99 9.50 -2.83 34.08
CA ARG A 99 9.20 -2.68 35.51
C ARG A 99 8.82 -1.24 35.89
N ALA A 100 9.50 -0.21 35.36
CA ALA A 100 9.19 1.19 35.66
C ALA A 100 7.82 1.62 35.09
N CYS A 101 7.36 0.95 34.04
CA CYS A 101 6.03 1.15 33.45
C CYS A 101 4.91 0.38 34.17
N GLY A 102 5.21 -0.39 35.21
CA GLY A 102 4.23 -1.23 35.89
C GLY A 102 3.79 -2.45 35.06
N LEU A 103 4.60 -2.90 34.09
CA LEU A 103 4.32 -4.16 33.41
C LEU A 103 4.60 -5.32 34.36
N SER A 104 3.61 -6.20 34.52
CA SER A 104 3.68 -7.42 35.32
C SER A 104 3.23 -8.62 34.48
N ASP A 105 3.48 -9.83 34.99
CA ASP A 105 3.09 -11.07 34.30
C ASP A 105 1.56 -11.13 34.11
N GLY A 106 1.12 -11.41 32.88
CA GLY A 106 -0.29 -11.41 32.48
C GLY A 106 -0.88 -10.02 32.16
N CYS A 107 -0.09 -8.94 32.19
CA CYS A 107 -0.60 -7.61 31.82
C CYS A 107 -1.06 -7.56 30.35
N VAL A 108 -2.19 -6.88 30.14
CA VAL A 108 -2.72 -6.59 28.80
C VAL A 108 -2.25 -5.22 28.33
N VAL A 109 -1.49 -5.18 27.23
CA VAL A 109 -0.94 -3.96 26.64
C VAL A 109 -1.64 -3.67 25.32
N ASN A 110 -2.22 -2.48 25.19
CA ASN A 110 -2.87 -2.05 23.95
C ASN A 110 -1.82 -1.61 22.92
N VAL A 111 -1.93 -2.14 21.70
CA VAL A 111 -1.05 -1.86 20.57
C VAL A 111 -1.77 -0.96 19.58
N VAL A 112 -1.23 0.24 19.39
CA VAL A 112 -1.75 1.25 18.45
C VAL A 112 -0.79 1.36 17.27
N ILE A 113 -1.26 1.03 16.07
CA ILE A 113 -0.47 1.16 14.84
C ILE A 113 -0.70 2.54 14.24
N LEU A 114 0.33 3.37 14.27
CA LEU A 114 0.32 4.71 13.69
C LEU A 114 0.47 4.68 12.17
N PRO A 115 -0.10 5.65 11.44
CA PRO A 115 0.20 5.88 10.03
C PRO A 115 1.70 6.15 9.82
N PRO A 116 2.26 5.86 8.62
CA PRO A 116 3.70 6.00 8.33
C PRO A 116 4.28 7.39 8.68
N LEU A 117 3.49 8.44 8.47
CA LEU A 117 3.88 9.84 8.72
C LEU A 117 4.17 10.13 10.21
N TYR A 118 3.47 9.49 11.14
CA TYR A 118 3.69 9.73 12.57
C TYR A 118 4.93 9.00 13.09
N GLY A 119 5.28 7.86 12.48
CA GLY A 119 6.48 7.12 12.83
C GLY A 119 7.75 7.90 12.50
N THR A 120 7.77 8.61 11.37
CA THR A 120 8.92 9.44 10.97
C THR A 120 9.05 10.70 11.83
N LEU A 121 7.95 11.40 12.12
CA LEU A 121 7.96 12.61 12.96
C LEU A 121 8.43 12.31 14.39
N GLY A 122 7.96 11.21 14.99
CA GLY A 122 8.40 10.80 16.33
C GLY A 122 9.90 10.54 16.41
N ARG A 123 10.50 9.95 15.35
CA ARG A 123 11.95 9.72 15.29
C ARG A 123 12.75 11.02 15.15
N ALA A 124 12.19 12.02 14.47
CA ALA A 124 12.80 13.33 14.33
C ALA A 124 12.71 14.17 15.62
N GLY A 125 12.10 13.65 16.70
CA GLY A 125 11.83 14.42 17.92
C GLY A 125 10.78 15.51 17.71
N VAL A 126 10.09 15.51 16.58
CA VAL A 126 9.06 16.51 16.26
C VAL A 126 7.74 16.01 16.83
N ALA A 127 7.43 16.45 18.04
CA ALA A 127 6.09 16.30 18.58
C ALA A 127 5.14 17.25 17.84
N ALA A 128 4.02 16.73 17.35
CA ALA A 128 2.95 17.60 16.87
C ALA A 128 2.47 18.45 18.05
N PRO A 129 2.31 19.78 17.88
CA PRO A 129 1.74 20.64 18.92
C PRO A 129 0.40 20.07 19.39
N GLY A 130 0.13 20.14 20.70
CA GLY A 130 -1.08 19.58 21.30
C GLY A 130 -2.35 20.09 20.63
N GLU A 131 -2.36 21.36 20.22
CA GLU A 131 -3.45 22.00 19.47
C GLU A 131 -3.74 21.31 18.14
N VAL A 132 -2.71 20.91 17.38
CA VAL A 132 -2.90 20.22 16.09
C VAL A 132 -3.44 18.82 16.29
N VAL A 133 -3.02 18.15 17.37
CA VAL A 133 -3.53 16.82 17.72
C VAL A 133 -4.98 16.92 18.18
N ALA A 134 -5.32 17.92 19.01
CA ALA A 134 -6.67 18.18 19.47
C ALA A 134 -7.61 18.53 18.31
N ALA A 135 -7.22 19.47 17.43
CA ALA A 135 -7.99 19.84 16.25
C ALA A 135 -8.19 18.65 15.30
N LYS A 136 -7.18 17.77 15.18
CA LYS A 136 -7.31 16.53 14.41
C LYS A 136 -8.31 15.56 15.05
N MET A 137 -8.28 15.40 16.38
CA MET A 137 -9.25 14.55 17.08
C MET A 137 -10.67 15.09 16.92
N GLU A 138 -10.85 16.40 17.07
CA GLU A 138 -12.15 17.07 16.85
C GLU A 138 -12.66 16.87 15.42
N LEU A 139 -11.77 16.97 14.42
CA LEU A 139 -12.13 16.68 13.03
C LEU A 139 -12.53 15.20 12.82
N HIS A 140 -11.85 14.26 13.46
CA HIS A 140 -12.20 12.84 13.39
C HIS A 140 -13.52 12.53 14.09
N ASP A 141 -13.80 13.15 15.23
CA ASP A 141 -15.08 13.01 15.94
C ASP A 141 -16.23 13.62 15.12
N ALA A 142 -16.00 14.78 14.50
CA ALA A 142 -16.97 15.39 13.60
C ALA A 142 -17.23 14.52 12.36
N LEU A 143 -16.18 13.96 11.74
CA LEU A 143 -16.32 13.04 10.61
C LEU A 143 -17.05 11.75 11.01
N ALA A 144 -16.76 11.20 12.19
CA ALA A 144 -17.46 10.03 12.71
C ALA A 144 -18.95 10.34 12.92
N GLN A 145 -19.29 11.49 13.52
CA GLN A 145 -20.67 11.93 13.67
C GLN A 145 -21.38 12.10 12.33
N VAL A 146 -20.73 12.70 11.33
CA VAL A 146 -21.29 12.84 9.97
C VAL A 146 -21.50 11.46 9.34
N MET A 147 -20.54 10.54 9.47
CA MET A 147 -20.69 9.18 8.95
C MET A 147 -21.82 8.39 9.63
N PHE A 148 -22.09 8.63 10.91
CA PHE A 148 -23.22 8.03 11.63
C PHE A 148 -24.57 8.70 11.32
N ALA A 149 -24.55 10.00 11.02
CA ALA A 149 -25.76 10.78 10.71
C ALA A 149 -26.23 10.60 9.27
N LEU A 150 -25.35 10.19 8.35
CA LEU A 150 -25.77 9.79 7.02
C LEU A 150 -26.66 8.54 7.15
N PRO A 151 -27.91 8.59 6.64
CA PRO A 151 -28.75 7.40 6.60
C PRO A 151 -27.97 6.32 5.84
N LYS A 152 -28.03 5.09 6.32
CA LYS A 152 -27.52 3.91 5.61
C LYS A 152 -28.39 3.66 4.38
N THR A 153 -28.43 4.62 3.46
CA THR A 153 -28.94 4.40 2.11
C THR A 153 -27.92 3.52 1.44
N ASP A 154 -28.37 2.37 0.94
CA ASP A 154 -27.52 1.41 0.25
C ASP A 154 -26.71 2.16 -0.82
N PHE A 155 -25.39 1.98 -0.77
CA PHE A 155 -24.43 2.66 -1.64
C PHE A 155 -24.71 2.42 -3.14
N THR A 156 -25.54 1.41 -3.45
CA THR A 156 -26.10 1.10 -4.76
C THR A 156 -27.07 2.17 -5.28
N GLU A 157 -27.91 2.80 -4.45
CA GLU A 157 -28.86 3.81 -4.93
C GLU A 157 -28.18 5.14 -5.28
N LEU A 158 -27.12 5.51 -4.53
CA LEU A 158 -26.31 6.70 -4.83
C LEU A 158 -25.46 6.56 -6.10
N ALA A 159 -25.04 5.34 -6.45
CA ALA A 159 -24.33 5.07 -7.70
C ALA A 159 -25.25 5.22 -8.93
N THR A 160 -26.54 4.86 -8.82
CA THR A 160 -27.54 5.12 -9.87
C THR A 160 -27.96 6.59 -9.94
N ALA A 161 -28.08 7.29 -8.80
CA ALA A 161 -28.47 8.69 -8.77
C ALA A 161 -27.36 9.65 -9.26
N GLN A 162 -26.08 9.29 -9.12
CA GLN A 162 -24.99 10.08 -9.70
C GLN A 162 -24.91 10.00 -11.24
N PHE A 163 -25.48 8.96 -11.85
CA PHE A 163 -25.50 8.83 -13.32
C PHE A 163 -26.53 9.74 -14.00
N GLU A 164 -27.63 10.11 -13.33
CA GLU A 164 -28.63 11.03 -13.90
C GLU A 164 -28.28 12.51 -13.72
N VAL A 165 -27.49 12.89 -12.70
CA VAL A 165 -27.17 14.30 -12.42
C VAL A 165 -26.01 14.82 -13.27
N TYR A 166 -25.12 13.95 -13.78
CA TYR A 166 -23.98 14.38 -14.61
C TYR A 166 -24.28 14.53 -16.11
N HIS A 167 -25.50 14.19 -16.56
CA HIS A 167 -25.91 14.40 -17.97
C HIS A 167 -26.50 15.79 -18.27
N TRP A 168 -26.54 16.69 -17.27
CA TRP A 168 -27.18 18.01 -17.38
C TRP A 168 -26.23 19.21 -17.53
N ASN A 169 -24.97 19.00 -17.92
CA ASN A 169 -24.01 20.11 -17.96
C ASN A 169 -23.16 20.24 -19.24
N LEU A 170 -23.71 19.88 -20.40
CA LEU A 170 -23.15 20.21 -21.71
C LEU A 170 -24.27 20.55 -22.72
N GLU A 171 -24.75 21.81 -22.71
CA GLU A 171 -25.13 22.62 -23.90
C GLU A 171 -25.90 23.91 -23.48
N PRO A 172 -25.43 25.12 -23.85
CA PRO A 172 -26.11 26.36 -23.52
C PRO A 172 -26.97 26.90 -24.68
N VAL A 173 -27.97 26.16 -25.19
CA VAL A 173 -28.91 26.75 -26.21
C VAL A 173 -30.39 26.36 -26.04
N ARG A 174 -30.78 25.40 -25.19
CA ARG A 174 -32.20 24.97 -25.08
C ARG A 174 -33.00 25.52 -23.90
N VAL A 175 -32.42 26.38 -23.06
CA VAL A 175 -33.10 26.94 -21.87
C VAL A 175 -34.07 28.10 -22.20
N GLN A 176 -33.97 28.74 -23.38
CA GLN A 176 -34.91 29.81 -23.75
C GLN A 176 -36.27 29.34 -24.30
N ARG A 177 -36.42 28.06 -24.68
CA ARG A 177 -37.73 27.52 -25.12
C ARG A 177 -38.55 26.90 -23.99
N ALA A 178 -37.90 26.28 -22.99
CA ALA A 178 -38.60 25.71 -21.83
C ALA A 178 -39.13 26.79 -20.86
N ALA A 179 -38.39 27.90 -20.69
CA ALA A 179 -38.83 29.02 -19.86
C ALA A 179 -40.05 29.80 -20.43
N ARG A 180 -40.41 29.59 -21.70
CA ARG A 180 -41.61 30.16 -22.33
C ARG A 180 -42.84 29.28 -22.14
N ALA A 181 -42.68 27.97 -21.99
CA ALA A 181 -43.79 27.04 -21.76
C ALA A 181 -44.25 27.06 -20.29
N LEU A 182 -43.35 27.28 -19.33
CA LEU A 182 -43.68 27.32 -17.89
C LEU A 182 -44.21 28.67 -17.38
N ARG A 183 -44.11 29.75 -18.18
CA ARG A 183 -44.86 31.01 -17.91
C ARG A 183 -46.30 30.98 -18.43
N GLY A 184 -46.72 29.92 -19.13
CA GLY A 184 -48.08 29.76 -19.65
C GLY A 184 -49.08 29.14 -18.67
N THR A 185 -48.62 28.56 -17.56
CA THR A 185 -49.47 27.72 -16.70
C THR A 185 -49.64 28.24 -15.27
N VAL A 186 -49.04 29.39 -14.92
CA VAL A 186 -49.21 30.06 -13.60
C VAL A 186 -49.78 31.48 -13.74
N THR A 187 -50.52 31.73 -14.81
CA THR A 187 -51.37 32.92 -15.00
C THR A 187 -52.77 32.53 -15.50
N GLY A 188 -53.22 31.32 -15.14
CA GLY A 188 -54.55 30.78 -15.48
C GLY A 188 -55.57 30.74 -14.34
N ALA A 189 -55.23 31.23 -13.14
CA ALA A 189 -56.12 31.21 -11.97
C ALA A 189 -56.29 32.56 -11.26
N PHE A 190 -55.87 33.66 -11.89
CA PHE A 190 -56.00 35.02 -11.33
C PHE A 190 -56.44 36.03 -12.39
N GLY A 191 -57.45 35.65 -13.18
CA GLY A 191 -57.91 36.43 -14.34
C GLY A 191 -59.36 36.15 -14.71
N LEU A 192 -60.27 36.09 -13.73
CA LEU A 192 -61.72 36.11 -13.97
C LEU A 192 -62.41 36.91 -12.86
N LEU A 193 -62.08 38.19 -12.80
CA LEU A 193 -62.89 39.24 -12.15
C LEU A 193 -62.45 40.60 -12.72
N GLN A 194 -62.68 40.78 -14.03
CA GLN A 194 -62.87 42.13 -14.57
C GLN A 194 -64.37 42.37 -14.75
N GLY A 195 -64.86 43.36 -14.02
CA GLY A 195 -65.78 44.38 -14.52
C GLY A 195 -67.04 43.94 -15.25
N ARG A 196 -68.16 43.93 -14.53
CA ARG A 196 -69.41 44.48 -15.06
C ARG A 196 -69.80 45.70 -14.23
N ARG A 197 -69.73 46.87 -14.87
CA ARG A 197 -70.52 48.06 -14.51
C ARG A 197 -71.96 47.85 -14.98
N CYS A 198 -72.85 48.73 -14.48
CA CYS A 198 -74.31 48.79 -14.57
C CYS A 198 -74.96 47.98 -13.44
N GLY A 199 -75.71 48.55 -12.51
CA GLY A 199 -76.49 49.78 -12.54
C GLY A 199 -77.80 49.46 -11.81
N GLN A 200 -78.07 50.19 -10.73
CA GLN A 200 -79.35 50.43 -10.05
C GLN A 200 -80.42 49.32 -9.92
N SER A 201 -80.93 49.25 -8.68
CA SER A 201 -82.31 48.96 -8.24
C SER A 201 -82.61 47.56 -7.69
N GLY A 202 -83.31 47.54 -6.54
CA GLY A 202 -84.26 46.50 -6.18
C GLY A 202 -83.87 45.55 -5.04
N ASP A 203 -84.31 45.91 -3.83
CA ASP A 203 -84.91 45.04 -2.81
C ASP A 203 -84.19 43.79 -2.25
N ALA A 204 -83.75 43.97 -1.00
CA ALA A 204 -84.14 43.21 0.19
C ALA A 204 -84.58 41.73 0.03
N ARG A 205 -83.76 40.82 0.58
CA ARG A 205 -84.21 39.89 1.63
C ARG A 205 -83.04 39.32 2.42
N ALA A 206 -83.20 39.40 3.73
CA ALA A 206 -82.27 38.97 4.76
C ALA A 206 -82.25 37.45 4.92
N TYR A 207 -81.05 36.88 5.11
CA TYR A 207 -80.86 35.65 5.89
C TYR A 207 -79.59 35.80 6.75
N ARG A 208 -79.79 35.73 8.07
CA ARG A 208 -78.75 35.73 9.11
C ARG A 208 -78.08 34.36 9.18
N GLY A 209 -76.75 34.32 9.28
CA GLY A 209 -75.96 33.11 9.48
C GLY A 209 -75.75 32.70 10.94
N PRO A 210 -74.86 31.72 11.20
CA PRO A 210 -74.18 31.60 12.47
C PRO A 210 -72.64 31.66 12.34
N HIS A 211 -72.05 32.04 13.47
CA HIS A 211 -70.65 32.29 13.76
C HIS A 211 -69.74 31.06 13.55
N PHE A 212 -68.53 31.28 13.02
CA PHE A 212 -67.38 30.39 13.28
C PHE A 212 -66.21 31.22 13.84
N LEU A 213 -65.81 30.84 15.06
CA LEU A 213 -64.68 31.35 15.81
C LEU A 213 -63.37 30.88 15.17
N PHE A 214 -62.46 31.82 14.92
CA PHE A 214 -61.07 31.57 14.55
C PHE A 214 -60.25 31.39 15.84
N VAL A 215 -59.60 30.23 16.02
CA VAL A 215 -58.59 30.00 17.08
C VAL A 215 -57.22 29.93 16.40
N PRO A 216 -56.23 30.75 16.82
CA PRO A 216 -54.89 30.69 16.22
C PRO A 216 -54.05 29.56 16.86
N ILE A 217 -53.48 28.71 16.01
CA ILE A 217 -52.49 27.70 16.38
C ILE A 217 -51.14 28.41 16.56
N ASN A 218 -50.78 28.70 17.81
CA ASN A 218 -49.41 29.03 18.20
C ASN A 218 -49.16 28.58 19.64
N ARG A 219 -48.97 27.26 19.82
CA ARG A 219 -48.26 26.64 20.96
C ARG A 219 -48.15 25.15 20.70
N ILE A 220 -47.02 24.70 20.17
CA ILE A 220 -46.57 23.32 20.36
C ILE A 220 -45.59 23.39 21.54
N ASP A 221 -46.01 22.82 22.67
CA ASP A 221 -45.29 22.89 23.92
C ASP A 221 -43.96 22.11 23.87
N ASN A 222 -42.90 22.75 24.35
CA ASN A 222 -41.53 22.22 24.52
C ASN A 222 -41.45 20.92 25.36
N HIS A 223 -42.54 20.52 26.03
CA HIS A 223 -42.59 19.30 26.85
C HIS A 223 -42.64 18.02 26.03
N VAL A 224 -43.26 18.03 24.84
CA VAL A 224 -43.38 16.81 24.01
C VAL A 224 -42.04 16.46 23.36
N CYS A 225 -41.25 17.45 22.94
CA CYS A 225 -39.91 17.24 22.38
C CYS A 225 -38.92 16.68 23.42
N LYS A 226 -39.05 17.05 24.69
CA LYS A 226 -38.17 16.55 25.76
C LYS A 226 -38.48 15.09 26.11
N TYR A 227 -39.76 14.71 26.08
CA TYR A 227 -40.16 13.33 26.40
C TYR A 227 -39.75 12.35 25.29
N LEU A 228 -39.81 12.78 24.03
CA LEU A 228 -39.39 11.96 22.88
C LEU A 228 -37.88 11.77 22.81
N SER A 229 -37.07 12.76 23.22
CA SER A 229 -35.61 12.60 23.24
C SER A 229 -35.11 11.68 24.36
N GLU A 230 -35.78 11.68 25.53
CA GLU A 230 -35.47 10.77 26.63
C GLU A 230 -35.84 9.31 26.31
N LEU A 231 -36.95 9.08 25.58
CA LEU A 231 -37.36 7.74 25.15
C LEU A 231 -36.41 7.12 24.12
N VAL A 232 -35.92 7.91 23.15
CA VAL A 232 -34.96 7.43 22.15
C VAL A 232 -33.59 7.13 22.79
N GLY A 233 -33.16 7.95 23.76
CA GLY A 233 -31.92 7.72 24.50
C GLY A 233 -31.93 6.46 25.38
N CYS A 234 -33.10 6.09 25.92
CA CYS A 234 -33.24 4.88 26.74
C CYS A 234 -33.20 3.60 25.90
N ALA A 235 -33.85 3.61 24.72
CA ALA A 235 -33.85 2.48 23.79
C ALA A 235 -32.45 2.20 23.22
N GLN A 236 -31.65 3.23 22.92
CA GLN A 236 -30.27 3.07 22.45
C GLN A 236 -29.33 2.43 23.50
N LYS A 237 -29.54 2.73 24.79
CA LYS A 237 -28.71 2.16 25.87
C LYS A 237 -28.99 0.68 26.13
N GLN A 238 -30.22 0.22 25.96
CA GLN A 238 -30.56 -1.20 26.15
C GLN A 238 -30.03 -2.09 24.99
N THR A 239 -30.03 -1.60 23.76
CA THR A 239 -29.50 -2.36 22.60
C THR A 239 -27.98 -2.51 22.66
N ALA A 240 -27.25 -1.52 23.18
CA ALA A 240 -25.80 -1.60 23.35
C ALA A 240 -25.36 -2.65 24.40
N LEU A 241 -26.19 -2.87 25.43
CA LEU A 241 -25.91 -3.84 26.50
C LEU A 241 -26.13 -5.30 26.07
N LEU A 242 -27.08 -5.54 25.16
CA LEU A 242 -27.39 -6.89 24.65
C LEU A 242 -26.41 -7.36 23.56
N VAL A 243 -25.87 -6.46 22.74
CA VAL A 243 -24.88 -6.80 21.71
C VAL A 243 -23.49 -7.06 22.31
N GLY A 244 -23.16 -6.43 23.45
CA GLY A 244 -21.86 -6.58 24.12
C GLY A 244 -21.63 -7.92 24.84
N GLN A 245 -22.69 -8.64 25.24
CA GLN A 245 -22.55 -9.88 26.01
C GLN A 245 -22.59 -11.16 25.15
N GLY A 246 -23.15 -11.11 23.94
CA GLY A 246 -23.26 -12.29 23.06
C GLY A 246 -21.98 -12.65 22.29
N ASP A 247 -21.16 -11.66 21.93
CA ASP A 247 -20.01 -11.87 21.02
C ASP A 247 -18.73 -12.36 21.75
N TRP A 248 -18.71 -12.29 23.09
CA TRP A 248 -17.55 -12.72 23.88
C TRP A 248 -17.45 -14.25 24.02
N ALA A 249 -18.58 -14.97 23.97
CA ALA A 249 -18.61 -16.42 24.10
C ALA A 249 -18.22 -17.16 22.79
N LEU A 250 -18.52 -16.57 21.62
CA LEU A 250 -18.20 -17.18 20.32
C LEU A 250 -16.73 -16.97 19.90
N ARG A 251 -16.09 -15.85 20.29
CA ARG A 251 -14.68 -15.58 19.95
C ARG A 251 -13.67 -16.36 20.78
N ARG A 252 -14.04 -16.80 21.99
CA ARG A 252 -13.16 -17.60 22.85
C ARG A 252 -12.87 -19.00 22.27
N MET A 253 -13.66 -19.48 21.32
CA MET A 253 -13.42 -20.76 20.64
C MET A 253 -12.42 -20.67 19.47
N ALA A 254 -12.00 -19.47 19.04
CA ALA A 254 -11.14 -19.31 17.86
C ALA A 254 -9.63 -19.20 18.18
N SER A 255 -9.24 -19.15 19.45
CA SER A 255 -7.85 -18.92 19.87
C SER A 255 -7.32 -19.94 20.88
N GLU A 256 -8.00 -21.08 21.07
CA GLU A 256 -7.36 -22.19 21.76
C GLU A 256 -6.13 -22.64 20.94
N PRO A 257 -4.96 -22.83 21.57
CA PRO A 257 -3.85 -23.49 20.91
C PRO A 257 -4.35 -24.86 20.50
N LEU A 258 -4.70 -25.00 19.22
CA LEU A 258 -5.16 -26.27 18.66
C LEU A 258 -4.09 -27.28 19.00
N ASP A 259 -4.43 -28.11 19.99
CA ASP A 259 -3.64 -29.25 20.35
C ASP A 259 -3.42 -30.05 19.06
N ARG A 260 -2.28 -30.72 18.98
CA ARG A 260 -1.67 -31.35 17.80
C ARG A 260 -2.57 -32.27 16.95
N ALA A 261 -3.82 -32.47 17.36
CA ALA A 261 -4.86 -33.25 16.72
C ALA A 261 -5.47 -32.48 15.53
N GLU A 262 -4.89 -32.75 14.36
CA GLU A 262 -5.57 -32.78 13.07
C GLU A 262 -6.08 -31.43 12.53
N LEU A 263 -5.25 -30.79 11.69
CA LEU A 263 -5.74 -29.73 10.78
C LEU A 263 -6.90 -30.28 9.93
N PRO A 264 -8.06 -29.59 9.87
CA PRO A 264 -9.16 -30.03 9.02
C PRO A 264 -8.76 -29.96 7.55
N ASP A 265 -9.20 -30.96 6.78
CA ASP A 265 -8.83 -31.13 5.37
C ASP A 265 -9.21 -29.90 4.51
N GLU A 266 -10.32 -29.24 4.83
CA GLU A 266 -10.79 -28.01 4.14
C GLU A 266 -9.77 -26.86 4.25
N ARG A 267 -9.20 -26.63 5.44
CA ARG A 267 -8.18 -25.58 5.63
C ARG A 267 -6.88 -25.91 4.93
N LEU A 268 -6.55 -27.21 4.85
CA LEU A 268 -5.38 -27.67 4.11
C LEU A 268 -5.55 -27.42 2.62
N GLN A 269 -6.73 -27.72 2.06
CA GLN A 269 -7.08 -27.47 0.66
C GLN A 269 -7.08 -25.97 0.31
N GLU A 270 -7.67 -25.12 1.15
CA GLU A 270 -7.65 -23.65 0.96
C GLU A 270 -6.23 -23.09 0.99
N ALA A 271 -5.39 -23.60 1.89
CA ALA A 271 -3.99 -23.20 1.97
C ALA A 271 -3.19 -23.62 0.73
N VAL A 272 -3.45 -24.79 0.16
CA VAL A 272 -2.87 -25.25 -1.12
C VAL A 272 -3.28 -24.32 -2.27
N ARG A 273 -4.57 -23.99 -2.37
CA ARG A 273 -5.12 -23.04 -3.36
C ARG A 273 -4.43 -21.68 -3.31
N LEU A 274 -4.24 -21.14 -2.10
CA LEU A 274 -3.54 -19.86 -1.92
C LEU A 274 -2.03 -19.93 -2.24
N LEU A 275 -1.38 -21.08 -2.04
CA LEU A 275 0.05 -21.24 -2.32
C LEU A 275 0.34 -21.41 -3.82
N LEU A 276 -0.56 -22.07 -4.56
CA LEU A 276 -0.40 -22.29 -5.99
C LEU A 276 -0.82 -21.08 -6.83
N LYS A 277 -1.65 -20.18 -6.29
CA LYS A 277 -2.04 -18.94 -6.98
C LYS A 277 -0.82 -18.07 -7.31
N GLY A 278 -0.48 -17.98 -8.59
CA GLY A 278 0.63 -17.15 -9.10
C GLY A 278 2.02 -17.78 -9.00
N ARG A 279 2.14 -19.08 -8.71
CA ARG A 279 3.41 -19.83 -8.83
C ARG A 279 3.47 -20.58 -10.15
N ASP A 280 4.69 -20.77 -10.65
CA ASP A 280 4.95 -21.65 -11.80
C ASP A 280 4.69 -23.12 -11.41
N LEU A 281 3.71 -23.73 -12.10
CA LEU A 281 3.29 -25.11 -11.88
C LEU A 281 4.36 -26.12 -12.34
N ALA A 282 5.22 -25.76 -13.29
CA ALA A 282 6.26 -26.66 -13.82
C ALA A 282 7.42 -26.87 -12.84
N GLY A 283 7.71 -25.86 -12.00
CA GLY A 283 8.83 -25.87 -11.06
C GLY A 283 8.46 -26.26 -9.63
N THR A 284 7.18 -26.31 -9.28
CA THR A 284 6.75 -26.52 -7.89
C THR A 284 6.78 -28.00 -7.50
N SER A 285 7.70 -28.36 -6.60
CA SER A 285 7.78 -29.73 -6.09
C SER A 285 6.81 -29.97 -4.93
N LEU A 286 6.22 -31.17 -4.84
CA LEU A 286 5.37 -31.59 -3.70
C LEU A 286 6.10 -31.51 -2.35
N LYS A 287 7.43 -31.52 -2.34
CA LYS A 287 8.23 -31.34 -1.12
C LYS A 287 8.22 -29.89 -0.65
N GLU A 288 8.36 -28.94 -1.56
CA GLU A 288 8.30 -27.50 -1.24
C GLU A 288 6.91 -27.08 -0.80
N VAL A 289 5.86 -27.54 -1.49
CA VAL A 289 4.47 -27.24 -1.09
C VAL A 289 4.19 -27.70 0.33
N ARG A 290 4.65 -28.91 0.72
CA ARG A 290 4.51 -29.39 2.10
C ARG A 290 5.31 -28.56 3.11
N ALA A 291 6.56 -28.23 2.79
CA ALA A 291 7.39 -27.39 3.66
C ALA A 291 6.77 -26.00 3.89
N ASP A 292 6.17 -25.40 2.85
CA ASP A 292 5.48 -24.12 2.94
C ASP A 292 4.19 -24.21 3.76
N LEU A 293 3.44 -25.31 3.63
CA LEU A 293 2.26 -25.57 4.47
C LEU A 293 2.64 -25.76 5.94
N GLU A 294 3.69 -26.54 6.24
CA GLU A 294 4.20 -26.71 7.60
C GLU A 294 4.62 -25.37 8.21
N LYS A 295 5.31 -24.53 7.44
CA LYS A 295 5.68 -23.17 7.85
C LYS A 295 4.47 -22.28 8.09
N LYS A 296 3.44 -22.36 7.24
CA LYS A 296 2.22 -21.53 7.33
C LYS A 296 1.37 -21.88 8.56
N PHE A 297 1.30 -23.16 8.91
CA PHE A 297 0.56 -23.63 10.09
C PHE A 297 1.43 -23.76 11.35
N ASN A 298 2.70 -23.32 11.31
CA ASN A 298 3.68 -23.46 12.40
C ASN A 298 3.82 -24.90 12.91
N LEU A 299 3.73 -25.89 12.01
CA LEU A 299 3.94 -27.29 12.33
C LEU A 299 5.43 -27.64 12.29
N SER A 300 5.81 -28.69 13.02
CA SER A 300 7.18 -29.22 12.95
C SER A 300 7.47 -29.79 11.55
N ALA A 301 8.71 -29.66 11.08
CA ALA A 301 9.14 -30.20 9.80
C ALA A 301 8.86 -31.72 9.70
N GLY A 302 8.20 -32.15 8.63
CA GLY A 302 7.80 -33.54 8.38
C GLY A 302 6.49 -33.98 9.07
N SER A 303 5.81 -33.08 9.79
CA SER A 303 4.51 -33.40 10.41
C SER A 303 3.41 -33.69 9.39
N LEU A 304 3.49 -33.14 8.18
CA LEU A 304 2.54 -33.41 7.09
C LEU A 304 2.91 -34.65 6.26
N ASP A 305 3.98 -35.38 6.60
CA ASP A 305 4.39 -36.58 5.86
C ASP A 305 3.35 -37.71 5.99
N SER A 306 2.65 -37.81 7.12
CA SER A 306 1.57 -38.77 7.33
C SER A 306 0.36 -38.55 6.41
N ARG A 307 0.16 -37.30 5.95
CA ARG A 307 -0.92 -36.88 5.04
C ARG A 307 -0.43 -36.54 3.65
N ARG A 308 0.73 -37.07 3.25
CA ARG A 308 1.36 -36.79 1.95
C ARG A 308 0.43 -37.05 0.76
N GLU A 309 -0.30 -38.17 0.77
CA GLU A 309 -1.20 -38.51 -0.34
C GLU A 309 -2.39 -37.55 -0.44
N LYS A 310 -2.94 -37.09 0.69
CA LYS A 310 -4.00 -36.06 0.69
C LYS A 310 -3.51 -34.72 0.13
N VAL A 311 -2.32 -34.26 0.56
CA VAL A 311 -1.72 -33.03 0.01
C VAL A 311 -1.46 -33.17 -1.48
N LYS A 312 -0.99 -34.34 -1.94
CA LYS A 312 -0.79 -34.63 -3.36
C LYS A 312 -2.11 -34.58 -4.13
N GLN A 313 -3.19 -35.12 -3.59
CA GLN A 313 -4.52 -35.05 -4.19
C GLN A 313 -4.99 -33.60 -4.34
N PHE A 314 -4.91 -32.78 -3.27
CA PHE A 314 -5.32 -31.37 -3.34
C PHE A 314 -4.49 -30.55 -4.32
N VAL A 315 -3.17 -30.81 -4.40
CA VAL A 315 -2.31 -30.14 -5.38
C VAL A 315 -2.70 -30.54 -6.81
N ALA A 316 -2.97 -31.83 -7.06
CA ALA A 316 -3.37 -32.31 -8.38
C ALA A 316 -4.74 -31.77 -8.82
N GLU A 317 -5.72 -31.76 -7.90
CA GLU A 317 -7.05 -31.18 -8.13
C GLU A 317 -6.95 -29.67 -8.45
N GLU A 318 -6.14 -28.94 -7.70
CA GLU A 318 -5.95 -27.50 -7.89
C GLU A 318 -5.23 -27.17 -9.21
N ILE A 319 -4.18 -27.94 -9.57
CA ILE A 319 -3.51 -27.81 -10.87
C ILE A 319 -4.49 -28.06 -12.02
N SER A 320 -5.30 -29.11 -11.91
CA SER A 320 -6.31 -29.45 -12.93
C SER A 320 -7.33 -28.32 -13.09
N ARG A 321 -7.74 -27.68 -11.97
CA ARG A 321 -8.66 -26.55 -12.01
C ARG A 321 -8.04 -25.30 -12.66
N ILE A 322 -6.77 -25.01 -12.40
CA ILE A 322 -6.07 -23.86 -13.02
C ILE A 322 -5.92 -24.10 -14.52
N GLN A 323 -5.52 -25.29 -14.94
CA GLN A 323 -5.38 -25.63 -16.37
C GLN A 323 -6.71 -25.61 -17.12
N ALA A 324 -7.81 -26.02 -16.48
CA ALA A 324 -9.14 -25.91 -17.07
C ALA A 324 -9.60 -24.46 -17.21
N GLY A 325 -9.37 -23.62 -16.20
CA GLY A 325 -9.73 -22.20 -16.24
C GLY A 325 -8.91 -21.40 -17.26
N GLU A 326 -7.60 -21.68 -17.39
CA GLU A 326 -6.74 -21.04 -18.40
C GLU A 326 -7.16 -21.41 -19.83
N ALA A 327 -7.72 -22.60 -20.05
CA ALA A 327 -8.27 -22.99 -21.35
C ALA A 327 -9.55 -22.22 -21.69
N GLU A 328 -10.46 -22.03 -20.72
CA GLU A 328 -11.68 -21.23 -20.91
C GLU A 328 -11.36 -19.74 -21.15
N GLU A 329 -10.43 -19.15 -20.38
CA GLU A 329 -9.99 -17.76 -20.59
C GLU A 329 -9.30 -17.56 -21.95
N ALA A 330 -8.61 -18.58 -22.47
CA ALA A 330 -7.99 -18.53 -23.79
C ALA A 330 -9.00 -18.64 -24.95
N GLU A 331 -10.11 -19.38 -24.77
CA GLU A 331 -11.19 -19.45 -25.76
C GLU A 331 -11.98 -18.13 -25.82
N GLU A 332 -12.28 -17.52 -24.67
CA GLU A 332 -13.00 -16.24 -24.62
C GLU A 332 -12.18 -15.08 -25.21
N ALA A 333 -10.85 -15.06 -24.99
CA ALA A 333 -9.96 -14.08 -25.61
C ALA A 333 -9.75 -14.29 -27.13
N GLY A 334 -10.06 -15.49 -27.65
CA GLY A 334 -9.98 -15.82 -29.08
C GLY A 334 -11.17 -15.30 -29.89
N GLU A 335 -12.37 -15.30 -29.30
CA GLU A 335 -13.59 -14.85 -29.97
C GLU A 335 -13.67 -13.33 -30.10
N GLU A 336 -13.18 -12.56 -29.13
CA GLU A 336 -13.15 -11.08 -29.23
C GLU A 336 -12.19 -10.55 -30.30
N ALA A 337 -11.20 -11.34 -30.73
CA ALA A 337 -10.23 -10.93 -31.75
C ALA A 337 -10.73 -11.14 -33.20
N GLN A 338 -11.87 -11.81 -33.40
CA GLN A 338 -12.37 -12.17 -34.74
C GLN A 338 -13.56 -11.35 -35.22
N GLU A 339 -14.15 -10.48 -34.39
CA GLU A 339 -15.33 -9.68 -34.76
C GLU A 339 -14.99 -8.27 -35.32
N ASP A 340 -13.75 -7.78 -35.16
CA ASP A 340 -13.33 -6.45 -35.65
C ASP A 340 -12.57 -6.45 -37.00
N GLY A 341 -12.56 -7.59 -37.72
CA GLY A 341 -11.71 -7.80 -38.90
C GLY A 341 -12.31 -7.53 -40.28
N GLU A 342 -13.61 -7.22 -40.42
CA GLU A 342 -14.30 -7.27 -41.73
C GLU A 342 -14.88 -5.93 -42.24
N ALA A 343 -14.27 -4.80 -41.88
CA ALA A 343 -14.74 -3.50 -42.40
C ALA A 343 -13.64 -2.43 -42.53
N GLN A 344 -12.54 -2.70 -43.25
CA GLN A 344 -11.69 -1.62 -43.80
C GLN A 344 -10.68 -2.15 -44.84
N GLU A 345 -11.15 -2.50 -46.03
CA GLU A 345 -10.28 -2.65 -47.20
C GLU A 345 -10.99 -2.12 -48.46
N GLU A 346 -11.09 -0.79 -48.59
CA GLU A 346 -11.19 -0.11 -49.88
C GLU A 346 -10.90 1.40 -49.73
N GLU A 347 -10.18 1.96 -50.71
CA GLU A 347 -9.61 3.32 -50.81
C GLU A 347 -8.37 3.58 -49.91
N GLU A 348 -7.20 3.98 -50.40
CA GLU A 348 -6.95 4.99 -51.43
C GLU A 348 -5.52 4.86 -51.95
N ALA A 349 -5.36 4.74 -53.27
CA ALA A 349 -4.08 4.88 -53.96
C ALA A 349 -3.98 6.29 -54.56
N LYS A 350 -2.93 7.06 -54.22
CA LYS A 350 -2.16 7.92 -55.16
C LYS A 350 -1.01 8.72 -54.51
N GLU A 351 0.20 8.29 -54.90
CA GLU A 351 1.38 9.06 -55.36
C GLU A 351 2.21 10.04 -54.49
N PRO A 352 3.54 10.15 -54.77
CA PRO A 352 4.55 10.76 -53.89
C PRO A 352 5.05 12.14 -54.38
N PRO A 353 5.82 12.88 -53.54
CA PRO A 353 7.02 13.49 -54.12
C PRO A 353 8.28 13.57 -53.22
N LYS A 354 9.39 13.21 -53.87
CA LYS A 354 10.65 13.97 -54.06
C LYS A 354 11.63 14.15 -52.90
N ALA A 355 12.82 13.62 -53.18
CA ALA A 355 14.10 13.82 -52.53
C ALA A 355 14.65 15.26 -52.61
N SER A 356 15.33 15.68 -51.54
CA SER A 356 16.38 16.71 -51.60
C SER A 356 17.51 16.36 -50.63
N LYS A 357 18.72 16.13 -51.18
CA LYS A 357 20.00 16.00 -50.45
C LYS A 357 20.64 17.41 -50.22
N PRO A 358 21.95 17.57 -49.89
CA PRO A 358 22.40 18.07 -48.58
C PRO A 358 23.20 19.39 -48.67
N ARG A 359 23.34 20.11 -47.55
CA ARG A 359 24.30 21.21 -47.35
C ARG A 359 24.96 20.97 -45.98
N GLY A 360 26.28 21.01 -45.76
CA GLY A 360 27.39 21.52 -46.55
C GLY A 360 27.93 22.85 -45.98
N SER A 361 28.63 22.81 -44.84
CA SER A 361 29.58 23.85 -44.35
C SER A 361 30.44 23.24 -43.24
N LYS A 362 31.77 23.07 -43.25
CA LYS A 362 32.94 23.77 -43.83
C LYS A 362 33.24 25.17 -43.26
N ARG A 363 33.91 25.20 -42.10
CA ARG A 363 34.94 26.16 -41.62
C ARG A 363 35.14 25.87 -40.12
N GLY A 364 36.29 25.51 -39.55
CA GLY A 364 37.68 25.76 -39.89
C GLY A 364 38.21 26.92 -39.03
N LYS A 365 38.99 26.64 -37.97
CA LYS A 365 40.20 27.40 -37.62
C LYS A 365 40.99 26.80 -36.46
N GLU A 366 42.28 26.63 -36.72
CA GLU A 366 43.35 26.31 -35.78
C GLU A 366 43.68 27.47 -34.82
N ALA A 367 44.39 27.11 -33.74
CA ALA A 367 45.69 27.67 -33.33
C ALA A 367 45.77 28.37 -31.96
N LYS A 368 46.83 27.95 -31.25
CA LYS A 368 47.76 28.71 -30.38
C LYS A 368 47.48 28.85 -28.87
N ALA A 369 48.30 28.08 -28.14
CA ALA A 369 49.41 28.55 -27.28
C ALA A 369 49.12 29.45 -26.06
N SER A 370 49.60 28.92 -24.94
CA SER A 370 49.84 29.38 -23.55
C SER A 370 50.60 30.72 -23.37
N PRO A 371 51.05 31.10 -22.14
CA PRO A 371 50.39 31.57 -20.90
C PRO A 371 50.94 33.00 -20.51
N PRO A 372 50.85 33.62 -19.29
CA PRO A 372 51.43 33.12 -18.02
C PRO A 372 50.77 33.56 -16.67
N ASP A 373 51.27 32.95 -15.59
CA ASP A 373 51.49 33.45 -14.23
C ASP A 373 50.42 34.23 -13.43
N ALA A 374 49.99 33.63 -12.31
CA ALA A 374 49.90 34.35 -11.03
C ALA A 374 49.98 33.42 -9.80
N LYS A 375 51.15 33.49 -9.16
CA LYS A 375 51.44 33.30 -7.72
C LYS A 375 50.22 33.30 -6.79
N ARG A 376 50.23 32.42 -5.77
CA ARG A 376 50.59 32.79 -4.37
C ARG A 376 50.05 31.80 -3.33
N ALA A 377 51.01 31.22 -2.60
CA ALA A 377 51.03 30.84 -1.17
C ALA A 377 49.84 30.05 -0.57
N LYS A 378 50.15 28.93 0.09
CA LYS A 378 50.52 28.90 1.53
C LYS A 378 50.46 27.46 2.02
N GLY A 379 51.59 26.94 2.46
CA GLY A 379 51.67 25.62 3.09
C GLY A 379 51.11 25.64 4.50
N THR A 380 50.45 24.54 4.86
CA THR A 380 50.26 24.09 6.24
C THR A 380 50.24 22.56 6.23
N ALA A 381 51.28 22.02 6.88
CA ALA A 381 51.39 20.77 7.63
C ALA A 381 50.54 19.56 7.20
N GLU A 382 51.27 18.50 6.82
CA GLU A 382 50.83 17.12 6.80
C GLU A 382 50.36 16.68 8.20
N ASP A 383 49.15 16.14 8.26
CA ASP A 383 48.62 15.38 9.38
C ASP A 383 48.11 14.05 8.79
N PRO A 384 48.62 12.87 9.21
CA PRO A 384 48.28 11.60 8.59
C PRO A 384 46.78 11.28 8.78
N PRO A 385 46.12 10.63 7.80
CA PRO A 385 44.70 10.34 7.90
C PRO A 385 44.42 9.39 9.06
N ARG A 386 43.81 9.93 10.12
CA ARG A 386 43.18 9.17 11.21
C ARG A 386 42.13 8.25 10.60
N ARG A 387 42.45 6.97 10.66
CA ARG A 387 41.60 5.81 10.39
C ARG A 387 40.35 5.88 11.28
N SER A 388 39.27 6.47 10.77
CA SER A 388 37.96 6.39 11.42
C SER A 388 37.40 4.99 11.17
N THR A 389 37.56 4.12 12.15
CA THR A 389 36.82 2.87 12.24
C THR A 389 35.36 3.18 12.47
N SER A 390 34.62 3.23 11.35
CA SER A 390 33.17 3.29 11.28
C SER A 390 32.57 2.00 11.82
N GLY A 391 31.89 2.14 12.95
CA GLY A 391 30.94 1.16 13.46
C GLY A 391 29.70 1.12 12.57
N GLU A 392 29.33 -0.10 12.17
CA GLU A 392 27.96 -0.56 11.91
C GLU A 392 27.06 0.28 10.97
N GLY A 393 27.33 0.12 9.68
CA GLY A 393 26.35 0.30 8.60
C GLY A 393 26.64 -0.65 7.43
N LYS A 394 27.07 -1.89 7.72
CA LYS A 394 27.58 -2.85 6.71
C LYS A 394 26.42 -3.49 5.92
N GLY A 395 26.01 -2.86 4.84
CA GLY A 395 25.17 -3.53 3.84
C GLY A 395 25.07 -2.81 2.52
N LYS A 396 24.82 -1.49 2.53
CA LYS A 396 24.51 -0.75 1.30
C LYS A 396 25.71 -0.17 0.55
N GLY A 397 26.87 0.01 1.20
CA GLY A 397 28.07 0.59 0.56
C GLY A 397 28.80 -0.35 -0.41
N LYS A 398 28.77 -1.67 -0.15
CA LYS A 398 29.62 -2.62 -0.91
C LYS A 398 29.25 -2.76 -2.38
N ILE A 399 28.00 -2.49 -2.76
CA ILE A 399 27.58 -2.61 -4.17
C ILE A 399 28.07 -1.39 -4.96
N LYS A 400 27.96 -0.19 -4.38
CA LYS A 400 28.38 1.06 -5.01
C LYS A 400 29.87 1.04 -5.35
N ASP A 401 30.72 0.67 -4.39
CA ASP A 401 32.17 0.66 -4.57
C ASP A 401 32.64 -0.38 -5.59
N ARG A 402 31.90 -1.50 -5.74
CA ARG A 402 32.21 -2.53 -6.73
C ARG A 402 31.80 -2.13 -8.14
N GLN A 403 30.75 -1.31 -8.28
CA GLN A 403 30.23 -0.90 -9.59
C GLN A 403 30.83 0.42 -10.08
N SER A 404 31.40 1.27 -9.22
CA SER A 404 32.00 2.54 -9.64
C SER A 404 33.26 2.39 -10.51
N SER A 405 33.90 1.21 -10.52
CA SER A 405 35.12 0.94 -11.29
C SER A 405 34.94 -0.05 -12.44
N SER A 406 33.70 -0.46 -12.75
CA SER A 406 33.47 -1.60 -13.65
C SER A 406 33.45 -1.28 -15.16
N MET A 407 33.13 -0.04 -15.56
CA MET A 407 33.06 0.36 -16.97
C MET A 407 33.08 1.89 -17.13
N THR A 408 33.36 2.39 -18.35
CA THR A 408 33.28 3.83 -18.67
C THR A 408 31.88 4.23 -19.13
N ARG A 409 31.57 5.53 -19.08
CA ARG A 409 30.27 6.06 -19.51
C ARG A 409 30.07 5.90 -21.02
N GLU A 410 31.11 6.16 -21.81
CA GLU A 410 31.09 5.95 -23.26
C GLU A 410 30.87 4.47 -23.63
N GLU A 411 31.56 3.56 -22.93
CA GLU A 411 31.44 2.12 -23.16
C GLU A 411 30.02 1.62 -22.90
N PHE A 412 29.40 2.10 -21.81
CA PHE A 412 28.01 1.77 -21.50
C PHE A 412 27.06 2.26 -22.60
N MET A 413 27.18 3.51 -23.04
CA MET A 413 26.29 4.05 -24.08
C MET A 413 26.45 3.33 -25.43
N ALA A 414 27.66 2.85 -25.76
CA ALA A 414 27.92 2.12 -26.99
C ALA A 414 27.45 0.64 -26.93
N LYS A 415 27.59 -0.02 -25.77
CA LYS A 415 27.31 -1.46 -25.63
C LYS A 415 25.94 -1.78 -25.03
N ALA A 416 25.29 -0.83 -24.36
CA ALA A 416 24.02 -1.08 -23.70
C ALA A 416 22.91 -1.37 -24.73
N LYS A 417 22.30 -2.54 -24.59
CA LYS A 417 21.11 -2.92 -25.35
C LYS A 417 19.86 -2.32 -24.68
N PRO A 418 18.89 -1.80 -25.45
CA PRO A 418 17.61 -1.37 -24.87
C PRO A 418 16.96 -2.49 -24.05
N ILE A 419 16.43 -2.16 -22.89
CA ILE A 419 15.75 -3.11 -22.01
C ILE A 419 14.26 -3.11 -22.34
N THR A 420 13.69 -4.28 -22.64
CA THR A 420 12.24 -4.43 -22.79
C THR A 420 11.63 -4.57 -21.40
N VAL A 421 10.66 -3.71 -21.08
CA VAL A 421 9.90 -3.73 -19.82
C VAL A 421 8.43 -3.88 -20.17
N THR A 422 7.77 -4.84 -19.51
CA THR A 422 6.34 -5.14 -19.68
C THR A 422 5.58 -4.56 -18.49
N ILE A 423 4.54 -3.78 -18.76
CA ILE A 423 3.61 -3.26 -17.74
C ILE A 423 2.20 -3.67 -18.18
N GLY A 424 1.63 -4.68 -17.51
CA GLY A 424 0.48 -5.40 -18.04
C GLY A 424 0.84 -6.05 -19.38
N ASP A 425 -0.04 -5.91 -20.36
CA ASP A 425 0.13 -6.49 -21.71
C ASP A 425 0.97 -5.63 -22.65
N LYS A 426 1.46 -4.47 -22.17
CA LYS A 426 2.19 -3.53 -23.02
C LYS A 426 3.69 -3.62 -22.76
N THR A 427 4.41 -3.95 -23.83
CA THR A 427 5.89 -3.97 -23.86
C THR A 427 6.43 -2.63 -24.34
N PHE A 428 7.37 -2.05 -23.59
CA PHE A 428 8.09 -0.84 -23.98
C PHE A 428 9.61 -1.04 -23.91
N LYS A 429 10.34 -0.43 -24.84
CA LYS A 429 11.81 -0.49 -24.89
C LYS A 429 12.40 0.75 -24.22
N ALA A 430 13.11 0.56 -23.10
CA ALA A 430 13.86 1.59 -22.42
C ALA A 430 15.26 1.72 -23.04
N ALA A 431 15.51 2.86 -23.69
CA ALA A 431 16.79 3.15 -24.31
C ALA A 431 17.82 3.63 -23.26
N PRO A 432 19.12 3.31 -23.44
CA PRO A 432 20.18 3.85 -22.60
C PRO A 432 20.26 5.38 -22.74
N LYS A 433 20.44 6.08 -21.62
CA LYS A 433 20.46 7.53 -21.55
C LYS A 433 21.42 8.01 -20.46
N LEU A 434 22.10 9.13 -20.74
CA LEU A 434 22.85 9.91 -19.75
C LEU A 434 21.92 10.93 -19.09
N PHE A 435 21.85 10.91 -17.76
CA PHE A 435 21.06 11.84 -16.97
C PHE A 435 21.84 13.14 -16.72
N SER A 436 21.12 14.25 -16.49
CA SER A 436 21.73 15.55 -16.16
C SER A 436 22.57 15.54 -14.88
N THR A 437 22.36 14.55 -14.01
CA THR A 437 23.15 14.29 -12.80
C THR A 437 24.53 13.69 -13.07
N GLY A 438 24.85 13.34 -14.32
CA GLY A 438 26.08 12.66 -14.73
C GLY A 438 26.04 11.13 -14.58
N SER A 439 24.92 10.56 -14.12
CA SER A 439 24.73 9.10 -14.08
C SER A 439 24.23 8.57 -15.42
N CYS A 440 24.59 7.34 -15.76
CA CYS A 440 24.04 6.61 -16.91
C CYS A 440 22.95 5.63 -16.45
N GLY A 441 22.00 5.32 -17.33
CA GLY A 441 21.01 4.28 -17.08
C GLY A 441 20.02 4.13 -18.22
N PHE A 442 18.82 3.65 -17.93
CA PHE A 442 17.76 3.47 -18.92
C PHE A 442 16.58 4.38 -18.61
N MET A 443 16.00 4.98 -19.65
CA MET A 443 14.81 5.80 -19.52
C MET A 443 13.77 5.40 -20.57
N ALA A 444 12.53 5.23 -20.13
CA ALA A 444 11.37 5.11 -21.01
C ALA A 444 10.27 6.05 -20.51
N SER A 445 9.55 6.68 -21.42
CA SER A 445 8.32 7.40 -21.10
C SER A 445 7.31 7.07 -22.18
N THR A 446 6.18 6.51 -21.77
CA THR A 446 5.11 6.09 -22.68
C THR A 446 3.76 6.46 -22.08
N LYS A 447 2.75 6.61 -22.93
CA LYS A 447 1.38 6.81 -22.49
C LYS A 447 0.63 5.49 -22.67
N VAL A 448 0.00 5.03 -21.61
CA VAL A 448 -0.68 3.74 -21.55
C VAL A 448 -2.17 4.03 -21.33
N PRO A 449 -3.05 3.78 -22.32
CA PRO A 449 -4.47 3.78 -22.04
C PRO A 449 -4.79 2.58 -21.14
N VAL A 450 -5.53 2.83 -20.05
CA VAL A 450 -5.97 1.87 -19.05
C VAL A 450 -7.45 2.12 -18.80
N GLU A 451 -8.26 1.07 -18.80
CA GLU A 451 -9.67 1.15 -18.45
C GLU A 451 -9.86 0.98 -16.95
N VAL A 452 -10.55 1.92 -16.32
CA VAL A 452 -10.89 1.87 -14.89
C VAL A 452 -12.39 2.12 -14.77
N GLY A 453 -13.15 1.06 -14.51
CA GLY A 453 -14.61 1.16 -14.35
C GLY A 453 -15.35 1.58 -15.62
N GLY A 454 -14.96 1.04 -16.78
CA GLY A 454 -15.58 1.35 -18.08
C GLY A 454 -15.22 2.72 -18.67
N GLN A 455 -14.26 3.43 -18.08
CA GLN A 455 -13.71 4.68 -18.62
C GLN A 455 -12.25 4.49 -19.02
N SER A 456 -11.93 4.81 -20.28
CA SER A 456 -10.55 4.76 -20.80
C SER A 456 -9.76 5.99 -20.37
N LEU A 457 -8.74 5.79 -19.54
CA LEU A 457 -7.84 6.85 -19.05
C LEU A 457 -6.44 6.67 -19.64
N VAL A 458 -5.85 7.76 -20.12
CA VAL A 458 -4.46 7.75 -20.63
C VAL A 458 -3.50 8.06 -19.48
N LEU A 459 -2.84 7.03 -18.95
CA LEU A 459 -1.81 7.18 -17.93
C LEU A 459 -0.46 7.51 -18.58
N GLN A 460 0.34 8.37 -17.96
CA GLN A 460 1.73 8.57 -18.36
C GLN A 460 2.64 7.67 -17.50
N CYS A 461 3.22 6.65 -18.11
CA CYS A 461 4.16 5.74 -17.46
C CYS A 461 5.60 6.19 -17.76
N GLY A 462 6.30 6.66 -16.72
CA GLY A 462 7.72 7.01 -16.78
C GLY A 462 8.57 5.99 -16.02
N LEU A 463 9.57 5.42 -16.68
CA LEU A 463 10.55 4.51 -16.08
C LEU A 463 11.92 5.18 -16.09
N ASN A 464 12.55 5.26 -14.92
CA ASN A 464 13.90 5.78 -14.74
C ASN A 464 14.73 4.75 -13.96
N LEU A 465 15.72 4.16 -14.63
CA LEU A 465 16.60 3.12 -14.07
C LEU A 465 18.06 3.59 -14.12
N PRO A 466 18.52 4.41 -13.16
CA PRO A 466 19.91 4.80 -13.08
C PRO A 466 20.77 3.62 -12.61
N VAL A 467 21.92 3.41 -13.25
CA VAL A 467 22.90 2.40 -12.81
C VAL A 467 23.62 2.91 -11.56
N ILE A 468 23.59 2.13 -10.47
CA ILE A 468 24.21 2.49 -9.20
C ILE A 468 25.72 2.62 -9.40
N GLY A 469 26.28 3.75 -8.95
CA GLY A 469 27.72 4.03 -9.08
C GLY A 469 28.15 4.63 -10.43
N SER A 470 27.27 4.68 -11.43
CA SER A 470 27.61 5.22 -12.77
C SER A 470 28.03 6.69 -12.80
N LYS A 471 27.68 7.45 -11.75
CA LYS A 471 28.13 8.83 -11.59
C LYS A 471 29.65 8.95 -11.40
N GLU A 472 30.29 7.90 -10.88
CA GLU A 472 31.73 7.87 -10.60
C GLU A 472 32.54 7.23 -11.74
N TRP A 473 31.87 6.78 -12.81
CA TRP A 473 32.55 6.23 -13.98
C TRP A 473 33.34 7.33 -14.70
N SER A 474 34.55 6.97 -15.13
CA SER A 474 35.30 7.82 -16.06
C SER A 474 34.50 8.02 -17.34
N ASP A 475 34.61 9.22 -17.91
CA ASP A 475 34.10 9.52 -19.25
C ASP A 475 34.70 8.54 -20.27
#